data_AF-A0A954AUR6-F1
#
_entry.id   AF-A0A954AUR6-F1
#
_cell.length_a   1.000
_cell.length_b   1.000
_cell.length_c   1.000
_cell.angle_alpha   90.00
_cell.angle_beta   90.00
_cell.angle_gamma   90.00
#
_symmetry.space_group_name_H-M   'P 1'
#
loop_
_entity.id
_entity.type
_entity.pdbx_description
1 polymer ?
#
loop_
_entity_poly.entity_id
_entity_poly.type
_entity_poly.pdbx_seq_one_letter_code
_entity_poly.pdbx_strand_id
1 'polypeptide(L)'
;MKKRISVALVSAMLAVAGTAPVQAQDNYPSKEVTIVVPYSPGGIADTFTRAVADRLADKLGQPVIVDNRPGASQMVGAMAVVEAPADGYTLFLGSTTSLAVNVHTQKNLRYDPVKDFAPVTLGMTMPLFLVVNPEVPANSVEELIAMLRADPGKYTFASIGNGSSTHMAGEMFMQMTGTDMVHVPYKGSTPAIADLVAGRVTMNFDVGKTSLPLVESGQLKVLAVGSKDRYSQLPDLPTVSEAGVPGYQASVWFGFVTTAGTPQPIVDRLSKEIGDILRTDKMKATFAPSAIELTPDTPAEFGEMIQGEIDRWGEVLRKAGLEPK
;
A
#
# COMPACT_ATOMS: atom_id res chain seq x y z
N MET A 1 9.96 -21.95 88.41
CA MET A 1 9.13 -21.12 87.48
C MET A 1 10.02 -20.62 86.35
N LYS A 2 9.44 -20.59 85.14
CA LYS A 2 10.05 -20.52 83.78
C LYS A 2 10.87 -19.21 83.61
N LYS A 3 12.18 -19.22 83.28
CA LYS A 3 12.83 -19.34 81.95
C LYS A 3 12.08 -18.64 80.80
N ARG A 4 12.50 -17.42 80.41
CA ARG A 4 13.31 -17.14 79.19
C ARG A 4 13.27 -15.66 78.76
N ILE A 5 14.48 -15.11 78.70
CA ILE A 5 14.92 -13.87 78.05
C ILE A 5 14.98 -14.13 76.52
N SER A 6 14.85 -13.04 75.74
CA SER A 6 15.18 -12.90 74.30
C SER A 6 14.17 -13.41 73.27
N VAL A 7 13.35 -12.51 72.70
CA VAL A 7 13.11 -12.40 71.25
C VAL A 7 12.80 -10.94 70.91
N ALA A 8 13.84 -10.16 70.65
CA ALA A 8 13.78 -8.94 69.86
C ALA A 8 14.69 -9.18 68.64
N LEU A 9 14.30 -8.65 67.48
CA LEU A 9 14.97 -8.75 66.16
C LEU A 9 14.85 -10.08 65.40
N VAL A 10 13.71 -10.37 64.76
CA VAL A 10 13.66 -11.02 63.43
C VAL A 10 12.30 -10.72 62.76
N SER A 11 12.10 -9.56 62.13
CA SER A 11 10.91 -9.34 61.26
C SER A 11 11.07 -8.25 60.18
N ALA A 12 12.29 -7.84 59.80
CA ALA A 12 12.50 -6.73 58.87
C ALA A 12 13.29 -7.07 57.60
N MET A 13 13.21 -8.30 57.08
CA MET A 13 14.01 -8.73 55.92
C MET A 13 13.26 -9.59 54.89
N LEU A 14 12.04 -9.20 54.50
CA LEU A 14 11.32 -9.85 53.39
C LEU A 14 10.62 -8.85 52.44
N ALA A 15 11.34 -7.81 52.02
CA ALA A 15 10.85 -6.85 51.02
C ALA A 15 11.88 -6.53 49.92
N VAL A 16 12.63 -7.54 49.47
CA VAL A 16 13.49 -7.43 48.27
C VAL A 16 13.24 -8.64 47.38
N ALA A 17 12.00 -8.78 46.89
CA ALA A 17 11.67 -9.72 45.84
C ALA A 17 11.51 -8.95 44.52
N GLY A 18 12.62 -8.87 43.78
CA GLY A 18 12.62 -8.91 42.33
C GLY A 18 12.06 -7.72 41.56
N THR A 19 12.68 -6.54 41.67
CA THR A 19 12.79 -5.68 40.48
C THR A 19 13.81 -6.33 39.56
N ALA A 20 13.37 -7.23 38.68
CA ALA A 20 14.19 -7.63 37.55
C ALA A 20 14.53 -6.34 36.78
N PRO A 21 15.81 -6.08 36.47
CA PRO A 21 16.12 -4.95 35.59
C PRO A 21 15.39 -5.20 34.28
N VAL A 22 14.64 -4.21 33.83
CA VAL A 22 14.25 -4.09 32.42
C VAL A 22 15.57 -4.17 31.65
N GLN A 23 15.91 -5.34 31.13
CA GLN A 23 17.03 -5.45 30.20
C GLN A 23 16.63 -4.58 29.03
N ALA A 24 17.37 -3.49 28.90
CA ALA A 24 17.19 -2.54 27.83
C ALA A 24 17.15 -3.30 26.49
N GLN A 25 16.15 -3.00 25.67
CA GLN A 25 16.05 -3.44 24.28
C GLN A 25 17.11 -2.77 23.39
N ASP A 26 18.28 -2.43 23.94
CA ASP A 26 19.35 -1.69 23.26
C ASP A 26 20.03 -2.52 22.16
N ASN A 27 19.76 -3.83 22.11
CA ASN A 27 20.44 -4.77 21.20
C ASN A 27 19.62 -5.18 19.96
N TYR A 28 18.44 -4.61 19.72
CA TYR A 28 17.72 -4.89 18.48
C TYR A 28 18.37 -4.13 17.29
N PRO A 29 18.58 -4.75 16.12
CA PRO A 29 18.59 -6.19 15.87
C PRO A 29 19.98 -6.81 16.19
N SER A 30 19.97 -8.04 16.71
CA SER A 30 21.16 -8.84 17.04
C SER A 30 21.35 -10.07 16.14
N LYS A 31 20.46 -10.24 15.16
CA LYS A 31 20.43 -11.30 14.15
C LYS A 31 19.82 -10.73 12.87
N GLU A 32 19.81 -11.51 11.80
CA GLU A 32 19.21 -11.12 10.54
C GLU A 32 17.71 -10.78 10.67
N VAL A 33 17.28 -9.78 9.90
CA VAL A 33 15.88 -9.37 9.76
C VAL A 33 15.37 -9.90 8.43
N THR A 34 14.15 -10.45 8.40
CA THR A 34 13.52 -10.94 7.17
C THR A 34 12.38 -10.02 6.78
N ILE A 35 12.30 -9.67 5.50
CA ILE A 35 11.13 -9.03 4.90
C ILE A 35 10.45 -10.05 3.98
N VAL A 36 9.25 -10.46 4.38
CA VAL A 36 8.40 -11.35 3.59
C VAL A 36 7.68 -10.55 2.51
N VAL A 37 7.86 -10.95 1.25
CA VAL A 37 7.25 -10.32 0.08
C VAL A 37 6.24 -11.28 -0.55
N PRO A 38 4.94 -10.96 -0.64
CA PRO A 38 3.93 -11.90 -1.12
C PRO A 38 3.82 -11.95 -2.66
N TYR A 39 4.93 -11.68 -3.35
CA TYR A 39 5.03 -11.61 -4.81
C TYR A 39 6.21 -12.44 -5.30
N SER A 40 6.13 -12.92 -6.54
CA SER A 40 7.23 -13.60 -7.20
C SER A 40 8.45 -12.68 -7.36
N PRO A 41 9.68 -13.22 -7.31
CA PRO A 41 10.90 -12.45 -7.52
C PRO A 41 10.94 -11.70 -8.86
N GLY A 42 11.59 -10.54 -8.89
CA GLY A 42 11.81 -9.73 -10.10
C GLY A 42 10.68 -8.75 -10.46
N GLY A 43 9.52 -8.84 -9.79
CA GLY A 43 8.46 -7.83 -9.90
C GLY A 43 8.77 -6.54 -9.12
N ILE A 44 7.96 -5.49 -9.34
CA ILE A 44 8.22 -4.18 -8.72
C ILE A 44 8.24 -4.20 -7.19
N ALA A 45 7.38 -5.00 -6.56
CA ALA A 45 7.35 -5.20 -5.12
C ALA A 45 8.66 -5.83 -4.59
N ASP A 46 9.19 -6.82 -5.32
CA ASP A 46 10.44 -7.50 -4.98
C ASP A 46 11.65 -6.57 -5.17
N THR A 47 11.75 -5.89 -6.30
CA THR A 47 12.87 -4.98 -6.58
C THR A 47 12.87 -3.77 -5.64
N PHE A 48 11.68 -3.23 -5.31
CA PHE A 48 11.52 -2.23 -4.26
C PHE A 48 12.03 -2.71 -2.91
N THR A 49 11.55 -3.88 -2.47
CA THR A 49 11.92 -4.42 -1.17
C THR A 49 13.40 -4.74 -1.07
N ARG A 50 14.01 -5.29 -2.12
CA ARG A 50 15.46 -5.53 -2.17
C ARG A 50 16.26 -4.23 -2.06
N ALA A 51 15.84 -3.19 -2.77
CA ALA A 51 16.50 -1.89 -2.67
C ALA A 51 16.41 -1.28 -1.25
N VAL A 52 15.29 -1.50 -0.55
CA VAL A 52 15.13 -1.11 0.85
C VAL A 52 16.00 -1.99 1.75
N ALA A 53 15.93 -3.32 1.59
CA ALA A 53 16.66 -4.30 2.39
C ALA A 53 18.18 -4.07 2.35
N ASP A 54 18.75 -3.87 1.16
CA ASP A 54 20.18 -3.61 0.98
C ASP A 54 20.66 -2.42 1.82
N ARG A 55 19.88 -1.33 1.84
CA ARG A 55 20.22 -0.12 2.60
C ARG A 55 19.88 -0.24 4.08
N LEU A 56 18.82 -0.96 4.39
CA LEU A 56 18.39 -1.20 5.77
C LEU A 56 19.42 -2.08 6.50
N ALA A 57 20.06 -3.02 5.79
CA ALA A 57 21.14 -3.82 6.35
C ALA A 57 22.30 -2.95 6.87
N ASP A 58 22.73 -1.96 6.08
CA ASP A 58 23.76 -1.00 6.50
C ASP A 58 23.33 -0.18 7.73
N LYS A 59 22.06 0.26 7.77
CA LYS A 59 21.50 1.05 8.88
C LYS A 59 21.32 0.26 10.17
N LEU A 60 20.97 -1.02 10.05
CA LEU A 60 20.72 -1.90 11.19
C LEU A 60 21.98 -2.61 11.68
N GLY A 61 23.03 -2.69 10.85
CA GLY A 61 24.25 -3.43 11.17
C GLY A 61 24.04 -4.96 11.19
N GLN A 62 22.95 -5.43 10.58
CA GLN A 62 22.58 -6.84 10.47
C GLN A 62 22.06 -7.13 9.06
N PRO A 63 22.22 -8.35 8.54
CA PRO A 63 21.64 -8.72 7.25
C PRO A 63 20.13 -8.51 7.22
N VAL A 64 19.61 -8.04 6.09
CA VAL A 64 18.17 -7.97 5.82
C VAL A 64 17.87 -8.85 4.61
N ILE A 65 17.13 -9.93 4.83
CA ILE A 65 16.82 -10.96 3.84
C ILE A 65 15.44 -10.72 3.25
N VAL A 66 15.30 -10.87 1.93
CA VAL A 66 14.00 -10.83 1.24
C VAL A 66 13.52 -12.25 0.97
N ASP A 67 12.38 -12.63 1.56
CA ASP A 67 11.75 -13.95 1.42
C ASP A 67 10.44 -13.84 0.60
N ASN A 68 10.46 -14.32 -0.64
CA ASN A 68 9.29 -14.27 -1.52
C ASN A 68 8.32 -15.42 -1.24
N ARG A 69 7.13 -15.11 -0.73
CA ARG A 69 6.05 -16.07 -0.42
C ARG A 69 4.73 -15.74 -1.15
N PRO A 70 4.68 -15.88 -2.49
CA PRO A 70 3.45 -15.63 -3.25
C PRO A 70 2.39 -16.71 -3.03
N GLY A 71 1.14 -16.37 -3.33
CA GLY A 71 0.02 -17.32 -3.36
C GLY A 71 -1.16 -16.90 -2.49
N ALA A 72 -2.32 -17.52 -2.75
CA ALA A 72 -3.58 -17.32 -2.02
C ALA A 72 -3.92 -15.84 -1.77
N SER A 73 -3.88 -15.01 -2.82
CA SER A 73 -4.12 -13.57 -2.72
C SER A 73 -3.25 -12.89 -1.65
N GLN A 74 -1.97 -13.27 -1.56
CA GLN A 74 -0.98 -12.80 -0.57
C GLN A 74 -1.13 -13.36 0.86
N MET A 75 -2.13 -14.23 1.10
CA MET A 75 -2.35 -14.82 2.43
C MET A 75 -1.19 -15.71 2.88
N VAL A 76 -0.48 -16.37 1.97
CA VAL A 76 0.69 -17.21 2.33
C VAL A 76 1.79 -16.37 2.99
N GLY A 77 2.13 -15.21 2.40
CA GLY A 77 3.11 -14.30 2.97
C GLY A 77 2.61 -13.59 4.22
N ALA A 78 1.35 -13.16 4.24
CA ALA A 78 0.76 -12.51 5.41
C ALA A 78 0.78 -13.43 6.65
N MET A 79 0.33 -14.68 6.51
CA MET A 79 0.31 -15.65 7.62
C MET A 79 1.70 -15.97 8.14
N ALA A 80 2.71 -16.02 7.27
CA ALA A 80 4.09 -16.25 7.70
C ALA A 80 4.61 -15.17 8.68
N VAL A 81 4.07 -13.94 8.61
CA VAL A 81 4.43 -12.84 9.51
C VAL A 81 3.50 -12.78 10.71
N VAL A 82 2.20 -13.04 10.54
CA VAL A 82 1.25 -13.15 11.68
C VAL A 82 1.67 -14.24 12.66
N GLU A 83 2.19 -15.37 12.16
CA GLU A 83 2.65 -16.49 12.98
C GLU A 83 4.07 -16.29 13.55
N ALA A 84 4.79 -15.24 13.12
CA ALA A 84 6.13 -14.95 13.60
C ALA A 84 6.10 -14.36 15.03
N PRO A 85 7.20 -14.45 15.80
CA PRO A 85 7.30 -13.76 17.08
C PRO A 85 7.16 -12.24 16.90
N ALA A 86 6.50 -11.59 17.87
CA ALA A 86 6.38 -10.13 17.94
C ALA A 86 7.68 -9.45 18.42
N ASP A 87 8.81 -9.78 17.77
CA ASP A 87 10.16 -9.33 18.10
C ASP A 87 10.76 -8.38 17.05
N GLY A 88 9.99 -8.06 16.00
CA GLY A 88 10.36 -7.15 14.91
C GLY A 88 11.41 -7.70 13.93
N TYR A 89 11.82 -8.97 14.01
CA TYR A 89 12.75 -9.55 13.04
C TYR A 89 12.08 -10.06 11.77
N THR A 90 10.75 -10.07 11.73
CA THR A 90 9.97 -10.42 10.55
C THR A 90 9.07 -9.26 10.16
N LEU A 91 9.31 -8.67 8.99
CA LEU A 91 8.45 -7.67 8.39
C LEU A 91 7.68 -8.29 7.23
N PHE A 92 6.56 -7.68 6.89
CA PHE A 92 5.76 -7.97 5.73
C PHE A 92 5.70 -6.75 4.82
N LEU A 93 5.95 -6.95 3.52
CA LEU A 93 5.56 -5.97 2.51
C LEU A 93 4.06 -6.12 2.24
N GLY A 94 3.26 -5.40 3.02
CA GLY A 94 1.83 -5.29 2.81
C GLY A 94 1.50 -4.46 1.57
N SER A 95 0.30 -4.67 1.05
CA SER A 95 -0.24 -3.90 -0.08
C SER A 95 -1.71 -3.59 0.14
N THR A 96 -2.29 -2.76 -0.72
CA THR A 96 -3.75 -2.57 -0.81
C THR A 96 -4.52 -3.90 -0.80
N THR A 97 -3.99 -4.94 -1.46
CA THR A 97 -4.64 -6.26 -1.50
C THR A 97 -4.67 -6.94 -0.15
N SER A 98 -3.51 -7.14 0.48
CA SER A 98 -3.41 -7.87 1.75
C SER A 98 -4.00 -7.09 2.91
N LEU A 99 -3.75 -5.78 2.97
CA LEU A 99 -4.10 -5.00 4.14
C LEU A 99 -5.48 -4.31 4.05
N ALA A 100 -6.13 -4.27 2.89
CA ALA A 100 -7.42 -3.58 2.75
C ALA A 100 -8.50 -4.33 1.94
N VAL A 101 -8.16 -5.00 0.84
CA VAL A 101 -9.16 -5.59 -0.07
C VAL A 101 -9.53 -7.02 0.31
N ASN A 102 -8.58 -7.81 0.83
CA ASN A 102 -8.82 -9.22 1.11
C ASN A 102 -9.91 -9.46 2.17
N VAL A 103 -10.05 -8.56 3.15
CA VAL A 103 -11.10 -8.64 4.18
C VAL A 103 -12.52 -8.61 3.59
N HIS A 104 -12.67 -8.03 2.40
CA HIS A 104 -13.95 -7.96 1.69
C HIS A 104 -14.10 -8.99 0.58
N THR A 105 -13.00 -9.60 0.12
CA THR A 105 -13.03 -10.45 -1.08
C THR A 105 -12.72 -11.91 -0.82
N GLN A 106 -12.15 -12.26 0.33
CA GLN A 106 -11.76 -13.64 0.67
C GLN A 106 -12.65 -14.19 1.79
N LYS A 107 -13.49 -15.19 1.49
CA LYS A 107 -14.38 -15.81 2.51
C LYS A 107 -13.64 -16.46 3.67
N ASN A 108 -12.44 -16.98 3.40
CA ASN A 108 -11.61 -17.71 4.36
C ASN A 108 -10.34 -16.94 4.71
N LEU A 109 -10.44 -15.61 4.88
CA LEU A 109 -9.30 -14.82 5.34
C LEU A 109 -8.87 -15.29 6.74
N ARG A 110 -7.57 -15.52 6.92
CA ARG A 110 -7.00 -16.11 8.14
C ARG A 110 -6.26 -15.12 9.04
N TYR A 111 -6.34 -13.84 8.72
CA TYR A 111 -5.76 -12.76 9.52
C TYR A 111 -6.70 -11.56 9.50
N ASP A 112 -6.58 -10.72 10.51
CA ASP A 112 -7.18 -9.41 10.60
C ASP A 112 -6.08 -8.35 10.38
N PRO A 113 -6.14 -7.56 9.29
CA PRO A 113 -5.06 -6.63 8.94
C PRO A 113 -4.82 -5.52 10.00
N VAL A 114 -5.81 -5.24 10.85
CA VAL A 114 -5.74 -4.22 11.90
C VAL A 114 -5.28 -4.81 13.22
N LYS A 115 -5.67 -6.05 13.54
CA LYS A 115 -5.33 -6.69 14.81
C LYS A 115 -4.03 -7.48 14.80
N ASP A 116 -3.68 -8.08 13.67
CA ASP A 116 -2.57 -9.05 13.60
C ASP A 116 -1.25 -8.43 13.11
N PHE A 117 -1.28 -7.17 12.68
CA PHE A 117 -0.11 -6.41 12.26
C PHE A 117 0.10 -5.12 13.05
N ALA A 118 1.37 -4.78 13.28
CA ALA A 118 1.81 -3.46 13.70
C ALA A 118 2.31 -2.67 12.47
N PRO A 119 1.71 -1.52 12.14
CA PRO A 119 2.17 -0.66 11.05
C PRO A 119 3.58 -0.14 11.30
N VAL A 120 4.42 -0.06 10.27
CA VAL A 120 5.77 0.52 10.36
C VAL A 120 5.83 1.82 9.57
N THR A 121 5.59 1.76 8.26
CA THR A 121 5.53 2.96 7.40
C THR A 121 4.99 2.56 6.02
N LEU A 122 4.29 3.48 5.37
CA LEU A 122 4.00 3.42 3.95
C LEU A 122 5.31 3.48 3.15
N GLY A 123 5.45 2.58 2.18
CA GLY A 123 6.67 2.47 1.39
C GLY A 123 6.58 3.28 0.11
N MET A 124 5.61 2.93 -0.72
CA MET A 124 5.41 3.55 -2.02
C MET A 124 3.96 3.51 -2.47
N THR A 125 3.59 4.48 -3.30
CA THR A 125 2.33 4.49 -4.02
C THR A 125 2.57 4.47 -5.53
N MET A 126 1.65 3.81 -6.21
CA MET A 126 1.54 3.73 -7.66
C MET A 126 0.19 4.32 -8.04
N PRO A 127 0.14 5.64 -8.28
CA PRO A 127 -1.08 6.28 -8.71
C PRO A 127 -1.53 5.74 -10.07
N LEU A 128 -2.84 5.66 -10.25
CA LEU A 128 -3.44 5.45 -11.56
C LEU A 128 -3.76 6.80 -12.18
N PHE A 129 -3.36 7.01 -13.43
CA PHE A 129 -3.58 8.23 -14.18
C PHE A 129 -4.80 8.07 -15.07
N LEU A 130 -5.72 9.02 -14.99
CA LEU A 130 -6.84 9.10 -15.92
C LEU A 130 -6.33 9.65 -17.24
N VAL A 131 -6.22 8.75 -18.23
CA VAL A 131 -5.74 9.07 -19.57
C VAL A 131 -6.83 8.81 -20.60
N VAL A 132 -6.87 9.66 -21.63
CA VAL A 132 -7.82 9.60 -22.74
C VAL A 132 -7.10 9.69 -24.08
N ASN A 133 -7.73 9.19 -25.13
CA ASN A 133 -7.27 9.44 -26.50
C ASN A 133 -7.39 10.95 -26.83
N PRO A 134 -6.46 11.56 -27.60
CA PRO A 134 -6.52 12.96 -27.99
C PRO A 134 -7.82 13.40 -28.68
N GLU A 135 -8.46 12.50 -29.43
CA GLU A 135 -9.73 12.75 -30.16
C GLU A 135 -10.95 12.81 -29.22
N VAL A 136 -10.83 12.38 -27.96
CA VAL A 136 -11.90 12.55 -26.97
C VAL A 136 -12.07 14.04 -26.68
N PRO A 137 -13.27 14.62 -26.86
CA PRO A 137 -13.54 16.04 -26.70
C PRO A 137 -13.66 16.46 -25.23
N ALA A 138 -12.69 16.05 -24.41
CA ALA A 138 -12.54 16.44 -23.01
C ALA A 138 -11.07 16.75 -22.71
N ASN A 139 -10.81 17.88 -22.07
CA ASN A 139 -9.49 18.35 -21.64
C ASN A 139 -9.38 18.49 -20.13
N SER A 140 -10.47 18.20 -19.41
CA SER A 140 -10.53 18.16 -17.96
C SER A 140 -11.44 17.01 -17.50
N VAL A 141 -11.35 16.65 -16.21
CA VAL A 141 -12.25 15.66 -15.61
C VAL A 141 -13.70 16.16 -15.64
N GLU A 142 -13.93 17.45 -15.46
CA GLU A 142 -15.27 18.06 -15.53
C GLU A 142 -15.88 17.93 -16.93
N GLU A 143 -15.10 18.26 -17.98
CA GLU A 143 -15.54 18.09 -19.37
C GLU A 143 -15.80 16.63 -19.70
N LEU A 144 -14.96 15.71 -19.19
CA LEU A 144 -15.17 14.28 -19.36
C LEU A 144 -16.49 13.85 -18.70
N ILE A 145 -16.76 14.25 -17.46
CA ILE A 145 -18.00 13.90 -16.76
C ILE A 145 -19.22 14.45 -17.51
N ALA A 146 -19.16 15.69 -17.99
CA ALA A 146 -20.24 16.29 -18.77
C ALA A 146 -20.51 15.50 -20.06
N MET A 147 -19.45 15.11 -20.78
CA MET A 147 -19.55 14.27 -21.99
C MET A 147 -20.17 12.90 -21.69
N LEU A 148 -19.72 12.22 -20.63
CA LEU A 148 -20.23 10.91 -20.24
C LEU A 148 -21.70 10.94 -19.82
N ARG A 149 -22.15 12.02 -19.17
CA ARG A 149 -23.57 12.21 -18.79
C ARG A 149 -24.46 12.50 -19.98
N ALA A 150 -23.94 13.15 -21.02
CA ALA A 150 -24.71 13.48 -22.21
C ALA A 150 -25.04 12.23 -23.04
N ASP A 151 -24.14 11.24 -23.08
CA ASP A 151 -24.31 10.00 -23.84
C ASP A 151 -23.99 8.75 -22.97
N PRO A 152 -24.88 8.36 -22.04
CA PRO A 152 -24.64 7.22 -21.14
C PRO A 152 -24.49 5.90 -21.92
N GLY A 153 -23.50 5.09 -21.54
CA GLY A 153 -23.23 3.77 -22.13
C GLY A 153 -22.58 3.79 -23.52
N LYS A 154 -22.34 4.98 -24.11
CA LYS A 154 -21.72 5.13 -25.43
C LYS A 154 -20.20 5.01 -25.40
N TYR A 155 -19.59 5.47 -24.31
CA TYR A 155 -18.14 5.52 -24.13
C TYR A 155 -17.61 4.30 -23.41
N THR A 156 -16.31 4.03 -23.56
CA THR A 156 -15.67 2.82 -23.02
C THR A 156 -14.48 3.17 -22.13
N PHE A 157 -14.23 2.36 -21.11
CA PHE A 157 -12.98 2.43 -20.36
C PHE A 157 -12.26 1.07 -20.39
N ALA A 158 -10.96 1.14 -20.64
CA ALA A 158 -10.11 -0.04 -20.63
C ALA A 158 -9.63 -0.36 -19.21
N SER A 159 -9.32 -1.63 -18.99
CA SER A 159 -8.64 -2.09 -17.77
C SER A 159 -7.66 -3.21 -18.08
N ILE A 160 -6.92 -3.66 -17.06
CA ILE A 160 -6.04 -4.83 -17.14
C ILE A 160 -6.74 -6.13 -16.74
N GLY A 161 -8.08 -6.13 -16.75
CA GLY A 161 -8.90 -7.31 -16.51
C GLY A 161 -9.93 -7.10 -15.40
N ASN A 162 -10.91 -8.00 -15.35
CA ASN A 162 -11.98 -7.97 -14.35
C ASN A 162 -11.41 -8.12 -12.93
N GLY A 163 -11.87 -7.27 -12.02
CA GLY A 163 -11.39 -7.22 -10.63
C GLY A 163 -9.99 -6.63 -10.44
N SER A 164 -9.35 -6.12 -11.50
CA SER A 164 -8.06 -5.43 -11.38
C SER A 164 -8.21 -4.04 -10.76
N SER A 165 -7.11 -3.45 -10.28
CA SER A 165 -7.09 -2.09 -9.74
C SER A 165 -7.59 -1.05 -10.75
N THR A 166 -7.28 -1.20 -12.03
CA THR A 166 -7.71 -0.27 -13.08
C THR A 166 -9.19 -0.42 -13.44
N HIS A 167 -9.72 -1.65 -13.36
CA HIS A 167 -11.17 -1.90 -13.45
C HIS A 167 -11.90 -1.26 -12.27
N MET A 168 -11.44 -1.52 -11.05
CA MET A 168 -12.03 -0.96 -9.82
C MET A 168 -11.96 0.58 -9.78
N ALA A 169 -10.90 1.17 -10.33
CA ALA A 169 -10.79 2.62 -10.48
C ALA A 169 -11.87 3.20 -11.41
N GLY A 170 -12.06 2.58 -12.58
CA GLY A 170 -13.13 2.97 -13.52
C GLY A 170 -14.52 2.82 -12.92
N GLU A 171 -14.80 1.71 -12.25
CA GLU A 171 -16.07 1.46 -11.55
C GLU A 171 -16.32 2.50 -10.45
N MET A 172 -15.32 2.79 -9.62
CA MET A 172 -15.41 3.82 -8.58
C MET A 172 -15.66 5.21 -9.19
N PHE A 173 -15.03 5.53 -10.32
CA PHE A 173 -15.26 6.80 -11.01
C PHE A 173 -16.70 6.91 -11.51
N MET A 174 -17.21 5.88 -12.18
CA MET A 174 -18.61 5.84 -12.65
C MET A 174 -19.59 6.01 -11.50
N GLN A 175 -19.36 5.28 -10.41
CA GLN A 175 -20.20 5.31 -9.23
C GLN A 175 -20.24 6.69 -8.56
N MET A 176 -19.08 7.33 -8.40
CA MET A 176 -18.98 8.64 -7.71
C MET A 176 -19.49 9.80 -8.58
N THR A 177 -19.41 9.67 -9.91
CA THR A 177 -19.83 10.72 -10.84
C THR A 177 -21.24 10.52 -11.39
N GLY A 178 -21.84 9.35 -11.17
CA GLY A 178 -23.15 8.98 -11.72
C GLY A 178 -23.13 8.87 -13.24
N THR A 179 -22.00 8.46 -13.83
CA THR A 179 -21.85 8.23 -15.27
C THR A 179 -21.94 6.76 -15.61
N ASP A 180 -22.20 6.44 -16.88
CA ASP A 180 -22.28 5.07 -17.37
C ASP A 180 -21.35 4.88 -18.58
N MET A 181 -20.47 3.89 -18.51
CA MET A 181 -19.50 3.52 -19.54
C MET A 181 -19.38 2.00 -19.65
N VAL A 182 -19.03 1.53 -20.84
CA VAL A 182 -18.79 0.11 -21.08
C VAL A 182 -17.35 -0.26 -20.72
N HIS A 183 -17.20 -1.22 -19.81
CA HIS A 183 -15.91 -1.79 -19.45
C HIS A 183 -15.35 -2.70 -20.56
N VAL A 184 -14.08 -2.49 -20.94
CA VAL A 184 -13.36 -3.34 -21.88
C VAL A 184 -12.11 -3.94 -21.21
N PRO A 185 -12.11 -5.24 -20.85
CA PRO A 185 -10.99 -5.86 -20.16
C PRO A 185 -9.89 -6.31 -21.13
N TYR A 186 -8.64 -6.00 -20.78
CA TYR A 186 -7.44 -6.47 -21.50
C TYR A 186 -6.56 -7.34 -20.62
N LYS A 187 -5.61 -8.05 -21.23
CA LYS A 187 -4.61 -8.89 -20.54
C LYS A 187 -3.37 -8.08 -20.13
N GLY A 188 -3.55 -6.90 -19.53
CA GLY A 188 -2.46 -6.01 -19.11
C GLY A 188 -2.51 -4.61 -19.73
N SER A 189 -1.69 -3.69 -19.21
CA SER A 189 -1.67 -2.28 -19.64
C SER A 189 -1.21 -2.11 -21.09
N THR A 190 -0.21 -2.88 -21.55
CA THR A 190 0.32 -2.75 -22.92
C THR A 190 -0.75 -2.90 -24.02
N PRO A 191 -1.56 -3.98 -24.07
CA PRO A 191 -2.63 -4.07 -25.06
C PRO A 191 -3.76 -3.06 -24.83
N ALA A 192 -4.08 -2.70 -23.59
CA ALA A 192 -5.10 -1.68 -23.28
C ALA A 192 -4.72 -0.30 -23.81
N ILE A 193 -3.48 0.11 -23.58
CA ILE A 193 -2.94 1.40 -24.01
C ILE A 193 -2.77 1.46 -25.54
N ALA A 194 -2.38 0.35 -26.18
CA ALA A 194 -2.32 0.29 -27.64
C ALA A 194 -3.69 0.59 -28.28
N ASP A 195 -4.77 0.00 -27.75
CA ASP A 195 -6.13 0.25 -28.22
C ASP A 195 -6.63 1.66 -27.85
N LEU A 196 -6.22 2.20 -26.71
CA LEU A 196 -6.51 3.60 -26.33
C LEU A 196 -5.85 4.58 -27.30
N VAL A 197 -4.57 4.40 -27.62
CA VAL A 197 -3.87 5.21 -28.63
C VAL A 197 -4.54 5.08 -30.00
N ALA A 198 -5.02 3.90 -30.36
CA ALA A 198 -5.75 3.66 -31.61
C ALA A 198 -7.20 4.18 -31.61
N GLY A 199 -7.69 4.77 -30.51
CA GLY A 199 -9.04 5.32 -30.39
C GLY A 199 -10.15 4.28 -30.29
N ARG A 200 -9.82 3.01 -30.04
CA ARG A 200 -10.80 1.90 -29.90
C ARG A 200 -11.50 1.92 -28.55
N VAL A 201 -10.85 2.50 -27.54
CA VAL A 201 -11.41 2.74 -26.21
C VAL A 201 -11.28 4.21 -25.85
N THR A 202 -12.20 4.74 -25.05
CA THR A 202 -12.24 6.19 -24.74
C THR A 202 -11.19 6.60 -23.72
N MET A 203 -11.05 5.82 -22.64
CA MET A 203 -10.20 6.18 -21.51
C MET A 203 -9.61 4.96 -20.78
N ASN A 204 -8.66 5.21 -19.89
CA ASN A 204 -8.10 4.22 -18.97
C ASN A 204 -7.62 4.91 -17.68
N PHE A 205 -7.76 4.22 -16.54
CA PHE A 205 -7.03 4.53 -15.31
C PHE A 205 -5.78 3.65 -15.27
N ASP A 206 -4.69 4.10 -15.89
CA ASP A 206 -3.51 3.26 -16.11
C ASP A 206 -2.33 3.67 -15.22
N VAL A 207 -1.38 2.75 -15.04
CA VAL A 207 -0.12 3.05 -14.33
C VAL A 207 0.73 4.02 -15.15
N GLY A 208 1.37 4.98 -14.49
CA GLY A 208 2.12 6.04 -15.18
C GLY A 208 3.29 5.52 -16.02
N LYS A 209 3.89 4.38 -15.66
CA LYS A 209 4.97 3.75 -16.42
C LYS A 209 4.61 3.46 -17.88
N THR A 210 3.35 3.10 -18.14
CA THR A 210 2.88 2.76 -19.49
C THR A 210 2.20 3.93 -20.19
N SER A 211 1.62 4.86 -19.44
CA SER A 211 0.82 5.95 -20.00
C SER A 211 1.59 7.28 -20.14
N LEU A 212 2.41 7.68 -19.17
CA LEU A 212 3.06 8.99 -19.17
C LEU A 212 4.02 9.21 -20.34
N PRO A 213 4.85 8.24 -20.79
CA PRO A 213 5.68 8.45 -21.97
C PRO A 213 4.87 8.76 -23.25
N LEU A 214 3.64 8.23 -23.34
CA LEU A 214 2.73 8.48 -24.46
C LEU A 214 1.99 9.81 -24.32
N VAL A 215 1.84 10.30 -23.09
CA VAL A 215 1.37 11.66 -22.82
C VAL A 215 2.44 12.67 -23.24
N GLU A 216 3.70 12.42 -22.87
CA GLU A 216 4.85 13.25 -23.27
C GLU A 216 5.01 13.32 -24.80
N SER A 217 4.74 12.23 -25.51
CA SER A 217 4.77 12.19 -26.98
C SER A 217 3.50 12.76 -27.66
N GLY A 218 2.50 13.16 -26.88
CA GLY A 218 1.22 13.70 -27.38
C GLY A 218 0.26 12.66 -27.96
N GLN A 219 0.57 11.36 -27.81
CA GLN A 219 -0.30 10.27 -28.26
C GLN A 219 -1.49 10.01 -27.32
N LEU A 220 -1.41 10.49 -26.08
CA LEU A 220 -2.49 10.47 -25.08
C LEU A 220 -2.60 11.83 -24.39
N LYS A 221 -3.76 12.11 -23.80
CA LYS A 221 -3.95 13.20 -22.85
C LYS A 221 -4.10 12.62 -21.44
N VAL A 222 -3.45 13.24 -20.45
CA VAL A 222 -3.70 12.96 -19.03
C VAL A 222 -4.60 14.05 -18.47
N LEU A 223 -5.67 13.65 -17.79
CA LEU A 223 -6.66 14.59 -17.24
C LEU A 223 -6.48 14.81 -15.74
N ALA A 224 -6.12 13.76 -15.01
CA ALA A 224 -5.90 13.82 -13.57
C ALA A 224 -5.13 12.59 -13.07
N VAL A 225 -4.57 12.70 -11.87
CA VAL A 225 -4.01 11.58 -11.13
C VAL A 225 -4.99 11.05 -10.08
N GLY A 226 -5.06 9.74 -9.90
CA GLY A 226 -5.96 9.08 -8.96
C GLY A 226 -5.46 9.06 -7.51
N SER A 227 -4.27 9.55 -7.20
CA SER A 227 -3.76 9.60 -5.82
C SER A 227 -4.47 10.68 -4.98
N LYS A 228 -4.31 10.57 -3.66
CA LYS A 228 -4.74 11.59 -2.69
C LYS A 228 -4.06 12.94 -2.96
N ASP A 229 -2.77 12.88 -3.21
CA ASP A 229 -1.92 14.04 -3.48
C ASP A 229 -1.53 14.08 -4.96
N ARG A 230 -1.15 15.26 -5.46
CA ARG A 230 -0.67 15.41 -6.84
C ARG A 230 0.62 14.62 -7.05
N TYR A 231 0.82 14.17 -8.29
CA TYR A 231 2.03 13.48 -8.67
C TYR A 231 3.22 14.45 -8.66
N SER A 232 4.31 14.13 -7.96
CA SER A 232 5.36 15.10 -7.66
C SER A 232 6.09 15.59 -8.90
N GLN A 233 6.17 14.76 -9.94
CA GLN A 233 6.81 15.11 -11.21
C GLN A 233 5.87 15.84 -12.18
N LEU A 234 4.56 15.90 -11.90
CA LEU A 234 3.57 16.65 -12.66
C LEU A 234 2.71 17.50 -11.70
N PRO A 235 3.28 18.51 -11.03
CA PRO A 235 2.59 19.25 -9.96
C PRO A 235 1.38 20.06 -10.44
N ASP A 236 1.30 20.34 -11.73
CA ASP A 236 0.16 21.04 -12.35
C ASP A 236 -1.01 20.09 -12.67
N LEU A 237 -0.78 18.77 -12.67
CA LEU A 237 -1.81 17.77 -12.89
C LEU A 237 -2.68 17.65 -11.62
N PRO A 238 -3.98 18.00 -11.66
CA PRO A 238 -4.83 17.87 -10.49
C PRO A 238 -5.06 16.40 -10.13
N THR A 239 -5.43 16.17 -8.87
CA THR A 239 -6.01 14.88 -8.52
C THR A 239 -7.45 14.78 -9.04
N VAL A 240 -7.96 13.57 -9.23
CA VAL A 240 -9.37 13.38 -9.61
C VAL A 240 -10.31 13.96 -8.54
N SER A 241 -9.90 13.93 -7.26
CA SER A 241 -10.62 14.56 -6.16
C SER A 241 -10.67 16.08 -6.28
N GLU A 242 -9.54 16.72 -6.60
CA GLU A 242 -9.46 18.16 -6.87
C GLU A 242 -10.25 18.56 -8.12
N ALA A 243 -10.32 17.67 -9.12
CA ALA A 243 -10.93 17.91 -10.42
C ALA A 243 -12.44 17.62 -10.48
N GLY A 244 -13.13 17.59 -9.33
CA GLY A 244 -14.59 17.53 -9.26
C GLY A 244 -15.19 16.20 -8.80
N VAL A 245 -14.38 15.26 -8.30
CA VAL A 245 -14.88 13.99 -7.73
C VAL A 245 -14.39 13.79 -6.28
N PRO A 246 -14.89 14.58 -5.31
CA PRO A 246 -14.36 14.62 -3.94
C PRO A 246 -14.27 13.24 -3.28
N GLY A 247 -13.10 12.92 -2.74
CA GLY A 247 -12.82 11.64 -2.06
C GLY A 247 -12.43 10.49 -2.99
N TYR A 248 -12.35 10.73 -4.31
CA TYR A 248 -11.83 9.72 -5.23
C TYR A 248 -10.35 9.44 -4.97
N GLN A 249 -10.01 8.18 -4.77
CA GLN A 249 -8.62 7.75 -4.63
C GLN A 249 -8.38 6.37 -5.27
N ALA A 250 -7.70 6.34 -6.41
CA ALA A 250 -7.27 5.12 -7.07
C ALA A 250 -5.74 5.07 -7.12
N SER A 251 -5.15 4.36 -6.16
CA SER A 251 -3.72 4.06 -6.13
C SER A 251 -3.50 2.66 -5.61
N VAL A 252 -2.50 1.98 -6.17
CA VAL A 252 -1.95 0.79 -5.54
C VAL A 252 -0.85 1.25 -4.61
N TRP A 253 -0.78 0.69 -3.41
CA TRP A 253 0.24 1.08 -2.45
C TRP A 253 0.87 -0.14 -1.79
N PHE A 254 2.12 0.05 -1.33
CA PHE A 254 2.88 -0.92 -0.59
C PHE A 254 3.43 -0.26 0.67
N GLY A 255 3.38 -0.98 1.78
CA GLY A 255 3.94 -0.50 3.04
C GLY A 255 4.47 -1.65 3.88
N PHE A 256 5.27 -1.29 4.88
CA PHE A 256 5.90 -2.23 5.77
C PHE A 256 5.06 -2.33 7.04
N VAL A 257 4.78 -3.57 7.43
CA VAL A 257 4.18 -3.91 8.72
C VAL A 257 5.00 -5.02 9.37
N THR A 258 4.86 -5.21 10.67
CA THR A 258 5.42 -6.35 11.40
C THR A 258 4.32 -7.00 12.24
N THR A 259 4.63 -8.05 12.99
CA THR A 259 3.64 -8.76 13.82
C THR A 259 3.08 -7.82 14.90
N ALA A 260 1.77 -7.86 15.13
CA ALA A 260 1.14 -7.14 16.23
C ALA A 260 1.77 -7.50 17.59
N GLY A 261 1.83 -6.51 18.49
CA GLY A 261 2.48 -6.64 19.79
C GLY A 261 4.01 -6.45 19.76
N THR A 262 4.61 -6.19 18.59
CA THR A 262 6.03 -5.82 18.50
C THR A 262 6.27 -4.54 19.32
N PRO A 263 7.30 -4.51 20.19
CA PRO A 263 7.55 -3.34 21.05
C PRO A 263 7.70 -2.05 20.26
N GLN A 264 7.04 -0.98 20.74
CA GLN A 264 7.02 0.32 20.06
C GLN A 264 8.41 0.86 19.69
N PRO A 265 9.46 0.79 20.54
CA PRO A 265 10.78 1.28 20.17
C PRO A 265 11.40 0.58 18.94
N ILE A 266 11.01 -0.68 18.70
CA ILE A 266 11.45 -1.43 17.51
C ILE A 266 10.70 -0.95 16.27
N VAL A 267 9.37 -0.78 16.38
CA VAL A 267 8.53 -0.22 15.30
C VAL A 267 9.02 1.18 14.90
N ASP A 268 9.29 2.03 15.89
CA ASP A 268 9.78 3.39 15.69
C ASP A 268 11.14 3.40 14.98
N ARG A 269 12.06 2.52 15.39
CA ARG A 269 13.37 2.38 14.73
C ARG A 269 13.24 1.90 13.29
N LEU A 270 12.42 0.89 13.04
CA LEU A 270 12.17 0.38 11.68
C LEU A 270 11.55 1.47 10.79
N SER A 271 10.54 2.16 11.31
CA SER A 271 9.86 3.25 10.62
C SER A 271 10.82 4.38 10.26
N LYS A 272 11.64 4.81 11.23
CA LYS A 272 12.65 5.83 11.03
C LYS A 272 13.65 5.44 9.95
N GLU A 273 14.28 4.27 10.06
CA GLU A 273 15.35 3.89 9.12
C GLU A 273 14.81 3.62 7.70
N ILE A 274 13.65 2.97 7.57
CA ILE A 274 12.99 2.79 6.26
C ILE A 274 12.58 4.15 5.69
N GLY A 275 11.99 5.03 6.50
CA GLY A 275 11.62 6.37 6.07
C GLY A 275 12.82 7.20 5.61
N ASP A 276 13.95 7.16 6.32
CA ASP A 276 15.19 7.83 5.93
C ASP A 276 15.71 7.30 4.58
N ILE A 277 15.66 5.98 4.37
CA ILE A 277 16.06 5.34 3.10
C ILE A 277 15.19 5.84 1.95
N LEU A 278 13.87 5.85 2.13
CA LEU A 278 12.90 6.24 1.10
C LEU A 278 13.00 7.73 0.72
N ARG A 279 13.44 8.59 1.65
CA ARG A 279 13.62 10.03 1.39
C ARG A 279 14.90 10.35 0.61
N THR A 280 15.83 9.42 0.46
CA THR A 280 17.09 9.67 -0.27
C THR A 280 16.86 9.90 -1.77
N ASP A 281 17.62 10.84 -2.35
CA ASP A 281 17.55 11.11 -3.80
C ASP A 281 17.91 9.90 -4.64
N LYS A 282 18.83 9.05 -4.16
CA LYS A 282 19.17 7.79 -4.82
C LYS A 282 17.96 6.87 -4.92
N MET A 283 17.15 6.77 -3.86
CA MET A 283 15.96 5.93 -3.87
C MET A 283 14.89 6.51 -4.80
N LYS A 284 14.63 7.81 -4.70
CA LYS A 284 13.70 8.53 -5.59
C LYS A 284 14.08 8.34 -7.06
N ALA A 285 15.34 8.56 -7.41
CA ALA A 285 15.84 8.40 -8.78
C ALA A 285 15.74 6.96 -9.30
N THR A 286 15.87 5.95 -8.42
CA THR A 286 15.74 4.54 -8.80
C THR A 286 14.32 4.21 -9.26
N PHE A 287 13.30 4.78 -8.62
CA PHE A 287 11.89 4.44 -8.86
C PHE A 287 11.12 5.47 -9.70
N ALA A 288 11.64 6.68 -9.86
CA ALA A 288 11.06 7.75 -10.69
C ALA A 288 10.68 7.27 -12.12
N PRO A 289 11.52 6.49 -12.85
CA PRO A 289 11.16 6.02 -14.19
C PRO A 289 9.96 5.05 -14.24
N SER A 290 9.52 4.52 -13.10
CA SER A 290 8.36 3.64 -13.01
C SER A 290 7.08 4.38 -12.59
N ALA A 291 7.12 5.71 -12.51
CA ALA A 291 6.03 6.55 -12.01
C ALA A 291 5.53 6.14 -10.62
N ILE A 292 6.48 5.78 -9.75
CA ILE A 292 6.26 5.40 -8.36
C ILE A 292 6.62 6.57 -7.48
N GLU A 293 5.76 6.85 -6.50
CA GLU A 293 6.00 7.85 -5.46
C GLU A 293 6.45 7.13 -4.18
N LEU A 294 7.56 7.58 -3.61
CA LEU A 294 8.03 7.09 -2.31
C LEU A 294 7.42 7.97 -1.22
N THR A 295 6.59 7.38 -0.39
CA THR A 295 5.68 8.11 0.51
C THR A 295 5.82 7.65 1.96
N PRO A 296 7.01 7.79 2.59
CA PRO A 296 7.20 7.39 3.98
C PRO A 296 6.44 8.30 4.94
N ASP A 297 5.62 7.68 5.77
CA ASP A 297 4.80 8.28 6.82
C ASP A 297 5.17 7.71 8.20
N THR A 298 4.41 8.07 9.24
CA THR A 298 4.55 7.50 10.57
C THR A 298 3.76 6.20 10.74
N PRO A 299 4.10 5.34 11.74
CA PRO A 299 3.32 4.14 12.04
C PRO A 299 1.83 4.44 12.29
N ALA A 300 1.54 5.54 12.97
CA ALA A 300 0.17 5.95 13.29
C ALA A 300 -0.62 6.35 12.04
N GLU A 301 -0.04 7.21 11.19
CA GLU A 301 -0.66 7.62 9.93
C GLU A 301 -0.89 6.42 9.00
N PHE A 302 0.07 5.49 8.91
CA PHE A 302 -0.09 4.30 8.09
C PHE A 302 -1.19 3.37 8.64
N GLY A 303 -1.30 3.23 9.97
CA GLY A 303 -2.38 2.49 10.61
C GLY A 303 -3.76 3.08 10.31
N GLU A 304 -3.91 4.40 10.40
CA GLU A 304 -5.13 5.11 10.02
C GLU A 304 -5.45 4.93 8.53
N MET A 305 -4.43 4.98 7.67
CA MET A 305 -4.59 4.76 6.24
C MET A 305 -5.10 3.34 5.94
N ILE A 306 -4.56 2.31 6.61
CA ILE A 306 -5.01 0.92 6.45
C ILE A 306 -6.51 0.80 6.79
N GLN A 307 -6.93 1.37 7.93
CA GLN A 307 -8.33 1.35 8.33
C GLN A 307 -9.23 2.09 7.32
N GLY A 308 -8.83 3.27 6.88
CA GLY A 308 -9.58 4.05 5.89
C GLY A 308 -9.70 3.32 4.54
N GLU A 309 -8.64 2.64 4.11
CA GLU A 309 -8.64 1.82 2.89
C GLU A 309 -9.57 0.61 3.01
N ILE A 310 -9.61 -0.07 4.16
CA ILE A 310 -10.56 -1.16 4.42
C ILE A 310 -11.98 -0.65 4.24
N ASP A 311 -12.36 0.44 4.91
CA ASP A 311 -13.73 0.94 4.86
C ASP A 311 -14.13 1.37 3.44
N ARG A 312 -13.21 2.06 2.75
CA ARG A 312 -13.39 2.54 1.37
C ARG A 312 -13.59 1.39 0.38
N TRP A 313 -12.73 0.38 0.41
CA TRP A 313 -12.84 -0.76 -0.51
C TRP A 313 -14.07 -1.62 -0.22
N GLY A 314 -14.49 -1.73 1.04
CA GLY A 314 -15.72 -2.42 1.40
C GLY A 314 -16.96 -1.79 0.78
N GLU A 315 -17.01 -0.45 0.73
CA GLU A 315 -18.10 0.28 0.07
C GLU A 315 -18.08 0.12 -1.45
N VAL A 316 -16.90 0.24 -2.08
CA VAL A 316 -16.75 0.09 -3.53
C VAL A 316 -17.15 -1.31 -3.99
N LEU A 317 -16.65 -2.37 -3.32
CA LEU A 317 -16.94 -3.75 -3.69
C LEU A 317 -18.42 -4.12 -3.55
N ARG A 318 -19.05 -3.68 -2.46
CA ARG A 318 -20.49 -3.88 -2.23
C ARG A 318 -21.34 -3.26 -3.33
N LYS A 319 -20.98 -2.05 -3.78
CA LYS A 319 -21.72 -1.36 -4.85
C LYS A 319 -21.43 -1.90 -6.25
N ALA A 320 -20.22 -2.40 -6.49
CA ALA A 320 -19.86 -3.08 -7.74
C ALA A 320 -20.50 -4.47 -7.88
N GLY A 321 -21.24 -4.96 -6.87
CA GLY A 321 -21.84 -6.30 -6.89
C GLY A 321 -20.81 -7.43 -6.92
N LEU A 322 -19.58 -7.16 -6.48
CA LEU A 322 -18.50 -8.14 -6.46
C LEU A 322 -18.60 -8.97 -5.18
N GLU A 323 -19.10 -10.20 -5.33
CA GLU A 323 -19.22 -11.16 -4.24
C GLU A 323 -17.84 -11.69 -3.79
N PRO A 324 -17.63 -11.91 -2.46
CA PRO A 324 -16.43 -12.57 -1.96
C PRO A 324 -16.28 -13.97 -2.55
N LYS A 325 -15.06 -14.34 -2.91
CA LYS A 325 -14.73 -15.68 -3.42
C LYS A 325 -14.31 -16.64 -2.31
#